data_AF-A0A6L7T7D4-F1
#
_entry.id   AF-A0A6L7T7D4-F1
#
_cell.length_a   1.000
_cell.length_b   1.000
_cell.length_c   1.000
_cell.angle_alpha   90.00
_cell.angle_beta   90.00
_cell.angle_gamma   90.00
#
_symmetry.space_group_name_H-M   'P 1'
#
loop_
_entity.id
_entity.type
_entity.pdbx_description
1 polymer ?
#
loop_
_entity_poly.entity_id
_entity_poly.type
_entity_poly.pdbx_seq_one_letter_code
_entity_poly.pdbx_strand_id
1 'polypeptide(L)'
;MIVQPDAVYLARSPIDRADAPFATYRELAYRTLAALEVPLPAAGTILLKPNATVLYPPEKRVITHPGFVGGLLDALRDRGVPAERMVVADGQSG
;
A
#
# COMPACT_ATOMS: atom_id res chain seq x y z
N MET A 1 -4.04 2.67 -15.90
CA MET A 1 -4.54 1.36 -16.35
C MET A 1 -5.70 0.95 -15.45
N ILE A 2 -6.90 0.74 -16.00
CA ILE A 2 -8.06 0.31 -15.19
C ILE A 2 -7.81 -1.08 -14.61
N VAL A 3 -7.92 -1.20 -13.29
CA VAL A 3 -7.76 -2.47 -12.58
C VAL A 3 -8.82 -3.47 -13.06
N GLN A 4 -8.36 -4.65 -13.46
CA GLN A 4 -9.22 -5.78 -13.81
C GLN A 4 -9.48 -6.66 -12.57
N PRO A 5 -10.73 -7.10 -12.33
CA PRO A 5 -11.10 -7.84 -11.12
C PRO A 5 -10.50 -9.26 -11.04
N ASP A 6 -10.14 -9.84 -12.19
CA ASP A 6 -9.61 -11.19 -12.36
C ASP A 6 -8.10 -11.24 -12.66
N ALA A 7 -7.40 -10.11 -12.46
CA ALA A 7 -5.97 -10.00 -12.72
C ALA A 7 -5.17 -9.77 -11.44
N VAL A 8 -3.96 -10.35 -11.42
CA VAL A 8 -2.95 -10.06 -10.39
C VAL A 8 -1.88 -9.16 -11.00
N TYR A 9 -1.67 -8.00 -10.38
CA TYR A 9 -0.63 -7.06 -10.78
C TYR A 9 0.60 -7.23 -9.93
N LEU A 10 1.75 -7.45 -10.58
CA LEU A 10 3.04 -7.57 -9.91
C LEU A 10 3.86 -6.31 -10.13
N ALA A 11 4.16 -5.60 -9.05
CA ALA A 11 5.15 -4.54 -9.05
C ALA A 11 6.39 -5.00 -8.27
N ARG A 12 7.57 -4.83 -8.87
CA ARG A 12 8.84 -5.24 -8.29
C ARG A 12 9.78 -4.04 -8.19
N SER A 13 10.55 -3.97 -7.10
CA SER A 13 11.73 -3.13 -7.01
C SER A 13 12.95 -4.01 -6.71
N PRO A 14 14.03 -3.95 -7.51
CA PRO A 14 15.28 -4.62 -7.18
C PRO A 14 15.87 -4.07 -5.88
N ILE A 15 16.39 -4.97 -5.03
CA ILE A 15 17.10 -4.62 -3.79
C ILE A 15 18.37 -5.48 -3.79
N ASP A 16 19.52 -4.82 -3.68
CA ASP A 16 20.87 -5.40 -3.77
C ASP A 16 21.56 -5.54 -2.41
N ARG A 17 20.79 -5.37 -1.34
CA ARG A 17 21.25 -5.33 0.06
C ARG A 17 20.30 -6.13 0.93
N ALA A 18 20.73 -6.43 2.16
CA ALA A 18 19.95 -7.23 3.11
C ALA A 18 18.57 -6.61 3.43
N ASP A 19 18.53 -5.29 3.67
CA ASP A 19 17.31 -4.57 4.03
C ASP A 19 17.00 -3.42 3.07
N ALA A 20 15.77 -3.37 2.57
CA ALA A 20 15.34 -2.23 1.75
C ALA A 20 15.17 -0.98 2.63
N PRO A 21 15.64 0.20 2.19
CA PRO A 21 15.34 1.46 2.87
C PRO A 21 13.83 1.73 2.91
N PHE A 22 13.34 2.38 3.96
CA PHE A 22 11.94 2.80 4.10
C PHE A 22 11.40 3.49 2.83
N ALA A 23 12.19 4.41 2.27
CA ALA A 23 11.84 5.16 1.07
C ALA A 23 11.58 4.25 -0.15
N THR A 24 12.24 3.09 -0.23
CA THR A 24 12.04 2.12 -1.32
C THR A 24 10.66 1.49 -1.25
N TYR A 25 10.18 1.15 -0.05
CA TYR A 25 8.82 0.65 0.14
C TYR A 25 7.76 1.71 -0.19
N ARG A 26 8.01 2.95 0.24
CA ARG A 26 7.12 4.09 -0.02
C ARG A 26 6.99 4.37 -1.50
N GLU A 27 8.12 4.47 -2.20
CA GLU A 27 8.16 4.71 -3.64
C GLU A 27 7.51 3.57 -4.43
N LEU A 28 7.81 2.31 -4.07
CA LEU A 28 7.18 1.14 -4.72
C LEU A 28 5.66 1.20 -4.59
N ALA A 29 5.12 1.45 -3.40
CA ALA A 29 3.68 1.54 -3.19
C ALA A 29 3.05 2.70 -3.96
N TYR A 30 3.67 3.88 -3.88
CA TYR A 30 3.21 5.08 -4.57
C TYR A 30 3.11 4.85 -6.07
N ARG A 31 4.21 4.48 -6.73
CA ARG A 31 4.24 4.29 -8.19
C ARG A 31 3.30 3.18 -8.66
N THR A 32 3.16 2.12 -7.87
CA THR A 32 2.28 0.99 -8.20
C THR A 32 0.83 1.44 -8.18
N LEU A 33 0.40 2.08 -7.09
CA LEU A 33 -0.97 2.57 -7.02
C LEU A 33 -1.19 3.67 -8.08
N ALA A 34 -0.26 4.61 -8.26
CA ALA A 34 -0.32 5.69 -9.26
C ALA A 34 -0.50 5.19 -10.70
N ALA A 35 0.11 4.06 -11.07
CA ALA A 35 -0.05 3.45 -12.40
C ALA A 35 -1.44 2.82 -12.62
N LEU A 36 -2.16 2.51 -11.54
CA LEU A 36 -3.48 1.91 -11.56
C LEU A 36 -4.57 2.98 -11.50
N GLU A 37 -5.60 2.78 -12.30
CA GLU A 37 -6.85 3.51 -12.21
C GLU A 37 -7.81 2.66 -11.38
N VAL A 38 -7.99 3.10 -10.13
CA VAL A 38 -8.87 2.46 -9.15
C VAL A 38 -10.09 3.36 -9.02
N PRO A 39 -11.30 2.88 -9.38
CA PRO A 39 -12.51 3.67 -9.18
C PRO A 39 -12.75 3.85 -7.68
N LEU A 40 -12.62 5.10 -7.21
CA LEU A 40 -12.84 5.47 -5.82
C LEU A 40 -14.26 6.01 -5.63
N PRO A 41 -14.94 5.70 -4.51
CA PRO A 41 -16.24 6.26 -4.22
C PRO A 41 -16.15 7.78 -4.00
N ALA A 42 -17.13 8.52 -4.54
CA ALA A 42 -17.17 9.98 -4.44
C ALA A 42 -17.26 10.47 -2.98
N ALA A 43 -17.87 9.69 -2.07
CA ALA A 43 -18.03 10.00 -0.65
C ALA A 43 -17.76 8.77 0.24
N GLY A 44 -17.68 8.98 1.55
CA GLY A 44 -17.45 7.91 2.54
C GLY A 44 -15.98 7.57 2.78
N THR A 45 -15.75 6.57 3.62
CA THR A 45 -14.41 6.20 4.10
C THR A 45 -13.69 5.27 3.13
N ILE A 46 -12.42 5.56 2.87
CA ILE A 46 -11.47 4.67 2.22
C ILE A 46 -10.72 3.91 3.31
N LEU A 47 -11.02 2.62 3.44
CA LEU A 47 -10.34 1.74 4.39
C LEU A 47 -9.12 1.11 3.73
N LEU A 48 -7.94 1.40 4.26
CA LEU A 48 -6.71 0.71 3.94
C LEU A 48 -6.53 -0.41 4.97
N LYS A 49 -6.67 -1.66 4.53
CA LYS A 49 -6.47 -2.85 5.37
C LYS A 49 -5.12 -3.49 5.02
N PRO A 50 -4.01 -3.08 5.65
CA PRO A 50 -2.75 -3.80 5.50
C PRO A 50 -2.88 -5.22 6.09
N ASN A 51 -2.12 -6.17 5.56
CA ASN A 51 -1.78 -7.37 6.32
C ASN A 51 -0.93 -6.97 7.54
N ALA A 52 -0.76 -7.86 8.51
CA ALA A 52 -0.10 -7.61 9.79
C ALA A 52 0.93 -6.46 9.78
N THR A 53 0.68 -5.39 10.54
CA THR A 53 1.60 -4.25 10.66
C THR A 53 2.59 -4.42 11.82
N VAL A 54 2.47 -5.52 12.57
CA VAL A 54 3.37 -5.91 13.65
C VAL A 54 4.70 -6.42 13.09
N LEU A 55 5.77 -6.25 13.87
CA LEU A 55 7.09 -6.79 13.55
C LEU A 55 7.08 -8.31 13.76
N TYR A 56 6.73 -9.07 12.72
CA TYR A 56 7.03 -10.50 12.69
C TYR A 56 8.44 -10.75 12.13
N PRO A 57 9.08 -11.87 12.52
CA PRO A 57 10.30 -12.31 11.88
C PRO A 57 10.11 -12.43 10.35
N PRO A 58 11.13 -12.08 9.54
CA PRO A 58 11.05 -12.07 8.07
C PRO A 58 10.53 -13.37 7.45
N GLU A 59 10.81 -14.52 8.08
CA GLU A 59 10.35 -15.85 7.71
C GLU A 59 8.83 -16.00 7.73
N LYS A 60 8.09 -15.16 8.46
CA LYS A 60 6.62 -15.18 8.43
C LYS A 60 6.05 -14.55 7.16
N ARG A 61 6.75 -13.61 6.50
CA ARG A 61 6.34 -12.98 5.22
C ARG A 61 4.90 -12.42 5.15
N VAL A 62 4.24 -12.22 6.30
CA VAL A 62 2.84 -11.73 6.38
C VAL A 62 2.76 -10.23 6.68
N ILE A 63 3.91 -9.52 6.77
CA ILE A 63 3.92 -8.14 7.25
C ILE A 63 3.82 -7.10 6.14
N THR A 64 3.03 -6.04 6.38
CA THR A 64 3.03 -4.85 5.54
C THR A 64 3.98 -3.82 6.12
N HIS A 65 5.04 -3.46 5.39
CA HIS A 65 5.99 -2.46 5.85
C HIS A 65 5.32 -1.07 5.96
N PRO A 66 5.51 -0.28 7.05
CA PRO A 66 4.85 1.02 7.22
C PRO A 66 5.10 2.01 6.07
N GLY A 67 6.31 1.99 5.49
CA GLY A 67 6.63 2.78 4.31
C GLY A 67 5.73 2.47 3.11
N PHE A 68 5.34 1.20 2.92
CA PHE A 68 4.43 0.79 1.86
C PHE A 68 3.04 1.43 2.07
N VAL A 69 2.52 1.40 3.30
CA VAL A 69 1.25 2.07 3.65
C VAL A 69 1.34 3.57 3.37
N GLY A 70 2.45 4.22 3.76
CA GLY A 70 2.68 5.64 3.48
C GLY A 70 2.60 5.99 1.98
N GLY A 71 3.18 5.16 1.12
CA GLY A 71 3.14 5.39 -0.32
C GLY A 71 1.74 5.25 -0.93
N LEU A 72 0.91 4.34 -0.41
CA LEU A 72 -0.50 4.25 -0.81
C LEU A 72 -1.28 5.53 -0.41
N LEU A 73 -1.04 6.03 0.80
CA LEU A 73 -1.70 7.25 1.29
C LEU A 73 -1.31 8.48 0.45
N ASP A 74 -0.04 8.62 0.09
CA ASP A 74 0.41 9.70 -0.80
C ASP A 74 -0.30 9.63 -2.16
N ALA A 75 -0.34 8.44 -2.75
CA ALA A 75 -0.99 8.23 -4.05
C ALA A 75 -2.51 8.45 -4.01
N LEU A 76 -3.19 8.23 -2.88
CA LEU A 76 -4.60 8.58 -2.70
C LEU A 76 -4.79 10.08 -2.49
N ARG A 77 -3.90 10.74 -1.76
CA ARG A 77 -3.94 12.19 -1.55
C ARG A 77 -3.76 12.96 -2.86
N ASP A 78 -2.83 12.52 -3.71
CA ASP A 78 -2.61 13.10 -5.04
C ASP A 78 -3.84 12.94 -5.96
N ARG A 79 -4.72 11.97 -5.67
CA ARG A 79 -6.02 11.80 -6.34
C ARG A 79 -7.16 12.62 -5.72
N GLY A 80 -6.85 13.50 -4.78
CA GLY A 80 -7.83 14.35 -4.11
C GLY A 80 -8.62 13.64 -3.01
N VAL A 81 -8.19 12.46 -2.53
CA VAL A 81 -8.79 11.86 -1.33
C VAL A 81 -8.27 12.62 -0.10
N PRO A 82 -9.13 13.30 0.65
CA PRO A 82 -8.70 14.07 1.81
C PRO A 82 -8.39 13.14 2.99
N ALA A 83 -7.51 13.58 3.89
CA ALA A 83 -6.95 12.74 4.95
C ALA A 83 -8.02 12.18 5.90
N GLU A 84 -9.05 12.96 6.21
CA GLU A 84 -10.17 12.59 7.06
C GLU A 84 -11.03 11.45 6.50
N ARG A 85 -10.92 11.16 5.20
CA ARG A 85 -11.60 10.03 4.55
C ARG A 85 -10.76 8.75 4.54
N MET A 86 -9.49 8.81 4.93
CA MET A 86 -8.58 7.66 4.90
C MET A 86 -8.43 7.07 6.31
N VAL A 87 -8.73 5.78 6.44
CA VAL A 87 -8.54 5.03 7.69
C VAL A 87 -7.60 3.86 7.42
N VAL A 88 -6.50 3.79 8.16
CA VAL A 88 -5.63 2.62 8.17
C VAL A 88 -6.12 1.69 9.28
N ALA A 89 -6.65 0.54 8.89
CA ALA A 89 -7.09 -0.48 9.84
C ALA A 89 -5.88 -1.13 10.53
N ASP A 90 -6.07 -1.58 11.76
CA ASP A 90 -5.09 -2.42 12.41
C ASP A 90 -5.03 -3.79 11.72
N GLY A 91 -3.81 -4.20 11.37
CA GLY A 91 -3.54 -5.52 10.82
C GLY A 91 -3.35 -6.51 11.96
N GLN A 92 -4.43 -7.01 12.55
CA GLN A 92 -4.34 -8.16 13.46
C GLN A 92 -4.27 -9.44 12.60
N SER A 93 -3.14 -10.15 12.67
CA SER A 93 -3.08 -11.51 12.13
C SER A 93 -3.85 -12.40 13.08
N GLY A 94 -5.02 -12.88 12.65
CA GLY A 94 -5.71 -13.98 13.33
C GLY A 94 -4.90 -15.26 13.30
#